data_AF-A0A352FHW7-F1
#
_entry.id   AF-A0A352FHW7-F1
#
_cell.length_a   1.000
_cell.length_b   1.000
_cell.length_c   1.000
_cell.angle_alpha   90.00
_cell.angle_beta   90.00
_cell.angle_gamma   90.00
#
_symmetry.space_group_name_H-M   'P 1'
#
loop_
_entity.id
_entity.type
_entity.pdbx_description
1 polymer ?
#
loop_
_entity_poly.entity_id
_entity_poly.type
_entity_poly.pdbx_seq_one_letter_code
_entity_poly.pdbx_strand_id
1 'polypeptide(L)'
;MKRLAIILIALIIIGCGLYFLDHYWIHRYDSVIAREAARYHVDPDLVWSIAYEETYFSPWKKGRNGEIGLMQVTPTVAREWAGDNAIASTTPSTAIDANALLSDPERNIQIACWYLQKAGDDYRETPGREARMLAAYNAGPSRAADWNRVEAGARPLNEQEFIARIDIPSTRAYVTSILGRYRRVKSARSNSLVRGQSKPANIPAIPDAENLYSSLGSANRRGRNQ
;
A
#
# COMPACT_ATOMS: atom_id res chain seq x y z
N MET A 1 22.72 -4.44 -41.60
CA MET A 1 23.20 -4.06 -40.25
C MET A 1 22.52 -2.80 -39.69
N LYS A 2 22.59 -1.63 -40.35
CA LYS A 2 21.97 -0.38 -39.84
C LYS A 2 20.46 -0.44 -39.57
N ARG A 3 19.67 -1.03 -40.48
CA ARG A 3 18.21 -1.22 -40.30
C ARG A 3 17.88 -2.12 -39.10
N LEU A 4 18.66 -3.18 -38.90
CA LEU A 4 18.49 -4.10 -37.77
C LEU A 4 18.80 -3.39 -36.44
N ALA A 5 19.85 -2.57 -36.41
CA ALA A 5 20.19 -1.77 -35.23
C ALA A 5 19.09 -0.75 -34.89
N ILE A 6 18.50 -0.08 -35.89
CA ILE A 6 17.39 0.86 -35.67
C ILE A 6 16.17 0.13 -35.09
N ILE A 7 15.81 -1.04 -35.64
CA ILE A 7 14.69 -1.85 -35.13
C ILE A 7 14.95 -2.27 -33.69
N LEU A 8 16.17 -2.74 -33.38
CA LEU A 8 16.53 -3.15 -32.02
C LEU A 8 16.45 -1.98 -31.03
N ILE A 9 16.95 -0.79 -31.40
CA ILE A 9 16.86 0.41 -30.57
C ILE A 9 15.39 0.79 -30.33
N ALA A 10 14.55 0.75 -31.36
CA ALA A 10 13.12 1.03 -31.22
C ALA A 10 12.43 0.05 -30.26
N LEU A 11 12.73 -1.26 -30.35
CA LEU A 11 12.19 -2.26 -29.44
C LEU A 11 12.64 -2.04 -27.99
N ILE A 12 13.90 -1.65 -27.77
CA ILE A 12 14.41 -1.31 -26.43
C ILE A 12 13.68 -0.09 -25.87
N ILE A 13 13.52 0.97 -26.66
CA ILE A 13 12.81 2.19 -26.23
C ILE A 13 11.36 1.87 -25.88
N ILE A 14 10.66 1.09 -26.70
CA ILE A 14 9.29 0.65 -26.43
C ILE A 14 9.25 -0.18 -25.14
N GLY A 15 10.15 -1.14 -24.99
CA GLY A 15 10.23 -1.97 -23.79
C GLY A 15 10.46 -1.15 -22.51
N CYS A 16 11.40 -0.22 -22.54
CA CYS A 16 11.64 0.71 -21.44
C CYS A 16 10.40 1.59 -21.17
N GLY A 17 9.77 2.13 -22.23
CA GLY A 17 8.56 2.94 -22.10
C GLY A 17 7.42 2.19 -21.44
N LEU A 18 7.16 0.93 -21.84
CA LEU A 18 6.15 0.07 -21.23
C LEU A 18 6.48 -0.24 -19.77
N TYR A 19 7.75 -0.52 -19.45
CA TYR A 19 8.20 -0.77 -18.09
C TYR A 19 7.98 0.46 -17.18
N PHE A 20 8.39 1.65 -17.62
CA PHE A 20 8.21 2.88 -16.84
C PHE A 20 6.74 3.26 -16.68
N LEU A 21 5.92 3.06 -17.72
CA LEU A 21 4.48 3.30 -17.64
C LEU A 21 3.82 2.37 -16.63
N ASP A 22 4.15 1.08 -16.67
CA ASP A 22 3.63 0.08 -15.73
C ASP A 22 4.06 0.40 -14.28
N HIS A 23 5.34 0.72 -14.10
CA HIS A 23 5.88 1.10 -12.80
C HIS A 23 5.19 2.36 -12.25
N TYR A 24 5.03 3.40 -13.06
CA TYR A 24 4.27 4.58 -12.67
C TYR A 24 2.82 4.21 -12.31
N TRP A 25 2.19 3.37 -13.14
CA TRP A 25 0.78 3.00 -12.98
C TRP A 25 0.49 2.34 -11.63
N ILE A 26 1.35 1.41 -11.20
CA ILE A 26 1.19 0.68 -9.93
C ILE A 26 1.69 1.43 -8.69
N HIS A 27 2.45 2.53 -8.86
CA HIS A 27 3.03 3.30 -7.73
C HIS A 27 2.47 4.73 -7.56
N ARG A 28 1.65 5.22 -8.49
CA ARG A 28 1.08 6.59 -8.43
C ARG A 28 0.20 6.89 -7.21
N TYR A 29 -0.19 5.88 -6.44
CA TYR A 29 -0.99 6.03 -5.21
C TYR A 29 -0.23 5.67 -3.93
N ASP A 30 1.08 5.41 -4.00
CA ASP A 30 1.86 4.94 -2.85
C ASP A 30 1.79 5.90 -1.65
N SER A 31 1.78 7.21 -1.89
CA SER A 31 1.66 8.22 -0.82
C SER A 31 0.29 8.19 -0.12
N VAL A 32 -0.78 7.99 -0.89
CA VAL A 32 -2.14 7.88 -0.38
C VAL A 32 -2.30 6.57 0.39
N ILE A 33 -1.81 5.45 -0.18
CA ILE A 33 -1.78 4.14 0.48
C ILE A 33 -1.03 4.24 1.81
N ALA A 34 0.18 4.80 1.82
CA ALA A 34 0.98 4.93 3.04
C ALA A 34 0.24 5.74 4.12
N ARG A 35 -0.38 6.86 3.75
CA ARG A 35 -1.11 7.73 4.68
C ARG A 35 -2.35 7.05 5.25
N GLU A 36 -3.21 6.50 4.40
CA GLU A 36 -4.48 5.91 4.84
C GLU A 36 -4.28 4.55 5.54
N ALA A 37 -3.30 3.75 5.09
CA ALA A 37 -2.94 2.51 5.79
C ALA A 37 -2.42 2.81 7.20
N ALA A 38 -1.57 3.83 7.36
CA ALA A 38 -1.11 4.29 8.68
C ALA A 38 -2.27 4.78 9.57
N ARG A 39 -3.20 5.56 9.01
CA ARG A 39 -4.39 6.06 9.73
C ARG A 39 -5.22 4.93 10.33
N TYR A 40 -5.35 3.82 9.62
CA TYR A 40 -6.17 2.68 10.04
C TYR A 40 -5.35 1.48 10.53
N HIS A 41 -4.07 1.65 10.84
CA HIS A 41 -3.21 0.58 11.38
C HIS A 41 -3.17 -0.70 10.51
N VAL A 42 -3.24 -0.54 9.19
CA VAL A 42 -3.06 -1.62 8.21
C VAL A 42 -1.67 -1.49 7.58
N ASP A 43 -1.03 -2.62 7.26
CA ASP A 43 0.27 -2.58 6.58
C ASP A 43 0.11 -2.04 5.13
N PRO A 44 0.84 -0.99 4.73
CA PRO A 44 0.71 -0.41 3.38
C PRO A 44 1.07 -1.40 2.26
N ASP A 45 1.94 -2.39 2.50
CA ASP A 45 2.25 -3.42 1.50
C ASP A 45 1.08 -4.39 1.28
N LEU A 46 0.27 -4.62 2.32
CA LEU A 46 -0.96 -5.39 2.20
C LEU A 46 -2.00 -4.61 1.39
N VAL A 47 -2.19 -3.32 1.70
CA VAL A 47 -3.11 -2.43 0.96
C VAL A 47 -2.73 -2.33 -0.51
N TRP A 48 -1.44 -2.12 -0.80
CA TRP A 48 -0.93 -2.14 -2.17
C TRP A 48 -1.21 -3.48 -2.88
N SER A 49 -1.02 -4.59 -2.17
CA SER A 49 -1.24 -5.93 -2.72
C SER A 49 -2.72 -6.23 -3.01
N ILE A 50 -3.63 -5.65 -2.23
CA ILE A 50 -5.08 -5.70 -2.47
C ILE A 50 -5.44 -4.85 -3.70
N ALA A 51 -5.01 -3.59 -3.76
CA ALA A 51 -5.30 -2.70 -4.89
C ALA A 51 -4.80 -3.27 -6.24
N TYR A 52 -3.65 -3.97 -6.21
CA TYR A 52 -3.15 -4.73 -7.35
C TYR A 52 -4.12 -5.84 -7.77
N GLU A 53 -4.59 -6.68 -6.83
CA GLU A 53 -5.48 -7.82 -7.11
C GLU A 53 -6.83 -7.35 -7.66
N GLU A 54 -7.41 -6.32 -7.05
CA GLU A 54 -8.77 -5.89 -7.33
C GLU A 54 -8.91 -5.28 -8.73
N THR A 55 -8.03 -4.34 -9.05
CA THR A 55 -8.20 -3.52 -10.25
C THR A 55 -6.93 -3.22 -11.01
N TYR A 56 -5.78 -3.72 -10.54
CA TYR A 56 -4.49 -3.24 -11.03
C TYR A 56 -4.44 -1.71 -10.96
N PHE A 57 -4.82 -1.11 -9.82
CA PHE A 57 -4.84 0.34 -9.62
C PHE A 57 -5.72 1.15 -10.61
N SER A 58 -6.85 0.59 -11.06
CA SER A 58 -7.82 1.28 -11.92
C SER A 58 -8.98 1.89 -11.10
N PRO A 59 -9.05 3.23 -10.92
CA PRO A 59 -10.01 3.87 -10.00
C PRO A 59 -11.43 3.99 -10.56
N TRP A 60 -11.65 3.73 -11.84
CA TRP A 60 -12.98 3.76 -12.48
C TRP A 60 -13.59 2.38 -12.69
N LYS A 61 -12.93 1.31 -12.24
CA LYS A 61 -13.41 -0.06 -12.48
C LYS A 61 -14.67 -0.32 -11.65
N LYS A 62 -15.69 -0.88 -12.30
CA LYS A 62 -16.92 -1.35 -11.65
C LYS A 62 -16.97 -2.87 -11.72
N GLY A 63 -17.12 -3.51 -10.57
CA GLY A 63 -17.27 -4.94 -10.40
C GLY A 63 -18.69 -5.41 -10.75
N ARG A 64 -18.86 -6.73 -10.81
CA ARG A 64 -20.15 -7.34 -11.19
C ARG A 64 -21.21 -7.20 -10.12
N ASN A 65 -20.82 -7.07 -8.85
CA ASN A 65 -21.75 -6.97 -7.73
C ASN A 65 -21.88 -5.53 -7.21
N GLY A 66 -21.47 -4.55 -8.03
CA GLY A 66 -21.53 -3.13 -7.69
C GLY A 66 -20.34 -2.62 -6.90
N GLU A 67 -19.24 -3.38 -6.82
CA GLU A 67 -17.96 -2.90 -6.30
C GLU A 67 -17.39 -1.78 -7.19
N ILE A 68 -16.75 -0.77 -6.60
CA ILE A 68 -16.28 0.41 -7.34
C ILE A 68 -14.84 0.76 -6.93
N GLY A 69 -14.06 1.18 -7.92
CA GLY A 69 -12.76 1.82 -7.73
C GLY A 69 -11.63 0.89 -7.37
N LEU A 70 -10.49 1.49 -6.98
CA LEU A 70 -9.18 0.85 -6.86
C LEU A 70 -9.18 -0.47 -6.09
N MET A 71 -9.92 -0.49 -4.99
CA MET A 71 -9.98 -1.61 -4.05
C MET A 71 -11.35 -2.28 -4.04
N GLN A 72 -12.19 -2.03 -5.07
CA GLN A 72 -13.50 -2.67 -5.26
C GLN A 72 -14.38 -2.61 -3.99
N VAL A 73 -14.48 -1.42 -3.41
CA VAL A 73 -15.34 -1.15 -2.26
C VAL A 73 -16.81 -1.16 -2.70
N THR A 74 -17.71 -1.72 -1.89
CA THR A 74 -19.15 -1.70 -2.18
C THR A 74 -19.83 -0.45 -1.65
N PRO A 75 -20.94 0.00 -2.25
CA PRO A 75 -21.78 1.07 -1.69
C PRO A 75 -22.26 0.81 -0.27
N THR A 76 -22.43 -0.46 0.13
CA THR A 76 -22.80 -0.83 1.51
C THR A 76 -21.70 -0.45 2.49
N VAL A 77 -20.45 -0.85 2.20
CA VAL A 77 -19.28 -0.48 3.01
C VAL A 77 -19.09 1.03 3.06
N ALA A 78 -19.31 1.73 1.95
CA ALA A 78 -19.22 3.20 1.90
C ALA A 78 -20.24 3.90 2.81
N ARG A 79 -21.49 3.42 2.85
CA ARG A 79 -22.53 3.95 3.75
C ARG A 79 -22.21 3.68 5.21
N GLU A 80 -21.68 2.48 5.50
CA GLU A 80 -21.26 2.10 6.84
C GLU A 80 -20.12 3.01 7.32
N TRP A 81 -19.08 3.20 6.49
CA TRP A 81 -17.98 4.13 6.76
C TRP A 81 -18.47 5.56 7.03
N ALA A 82 -19.41 6.05 6.23
CA ALA A 82 -19.95 7.39 6.38
C ALA A 82 -20.72 7.59 7.69
N GLY A 83 -21.41 6.55 8.16
CA GLY A 83 -22.05 6.53 9.48
C GLY A 83 -21.03 6.60 10.61
N ASP A 84 -19.98 5.78 10.56
CA ASP A 84 -18.96 5.68 11.62
C ASP A 84 -18.00 6.87 11.66
N ASN A 85 -17.81 7.58 10.53
CA ASN A 85 -16.89 8.72 10.41
C ASN A 85 -17.62 10.08 10.31
N ALA A 86 -18.92 10.11 10.60
CA ALA A 86 -19.73 11.31 10.69
C ALA A 86 -19.61 12.30 9.51
N ILE A 87 -19.64 11.79 8.27
CA ILE A 87 -20.23 12.58 7.15
C ILE A 87 -21.77 12.52 7.28
N ALA A 88 -22.22 12.79 8.51
CA ALA A 88 -23.59 12.96 8.92
C ALA A 88 -23.74 14.35 9.56
N SER A 89 -22.89 15.31 9.17
CA SER A 89 -23.29 16.71 9.22
C SER A 89 -24.38 16.88 8.16
N THR A 90 -25.64 16.80 8.60
CA THR A 90 -26.88 17.13 7.87
C THR A 90 -27.31 16.28 6.66
N THR A 91 -26.47 15.38 6.14
CA THR A 91 -26.83 14.55 4.96
C THR A 91 -27.18 13.12 5.38
N PRO A 92 -28.38 12.61 5.06
CA PRO A 92 -28.71 11.20 5.25
C PRO A 92 -27.72 10.28 4.50
N SER A 93 -27.35 9.14 5.08
CA SER A 93 -26.47 8.16 4.44
C SER A 93 -27.02 7.63 3.10
N THR A 94 -28.32 7.77 2.86
CA THR A 94 -29.00 7.46 1.60
C THR A 94 -28.77 8.47 0.48
N ALA A 95 -28.28 9.67 0.80
CA ALA A 95 -27.99 10.73 -0.17
C ALA A 95 -26.51 10.74 -0.64
N ILE A 96 -25.71 9.77 -0.19
CA ILE A 96 -24.32 9.61 -0.64
C ILE A 96 -24.31 9.07 -2.07
N ASP A 97 -23.77 9.84 -3.01
CA ASP A 97 -23.40 9.33 -4.33
C ASP A 97 -22.18 8.41 -4.20
N ALA A 98 -22.45 7.12 -3.98
CA ALA A 98 -21.41 6.11 -3.82
C ALA A 98 -20.55 5.96 -5.08
N ASN A 99 -21.05 6.28 -6.28
CA ASN A 99 -20.21 6.21 -7.49
C ASN A 99 -19.18 7.32 -7.51
N ALA A 100 -19.60 8.56 -7.26
CA ALA A 100 -18.67 9.70 -7.17
C ALA A 100 -17.66 9.49 -6.03
N LEU A 101 -18.16 9.05 -4.87
CA LEU A 101 -17.33 8.81 -3.69
C LEU A 101 -16.29 7.71 -3.89
N LEU A 102 -16.69 6.57 -4.47
CA LEU A 102 -15.82 5.40 -4.60
C LEU A 102 -14.96 5.40 -5.87
N SER A 103 -15.26 6.26 -6.85
CA SER A 103 -14.38 6.49 -8.01
C SER A 103 -13.26 7.47 -7.70
N ASP A 104 -13.37 8.26 -6.62
CA ASP A 104 -12.25 9.03 -6.08
C ASP A 104 -11.20 8.08 -5.46
N PRO A 105 -9.96 8.06 -5.97
CA PRO A 105 -8.92 7.14 -5.50
C PRO A 105 -8.61 7.26 -4.00
N GLU A 106 -8.53 8.48 -3.49
CA GLU A 106 -8.17 8.74 -2.11
C GLU A 106 -9.24 8.24 -1.16
N ARG A 107 -10.50 8.58 -1.45
CA ARG A 107 -11.63 8.11 -0.66
C ARG A 107 -11.82 6.60 -0.77
N ASN A 108 -11.61 6.01 -1.94
CA ASN A 108 -11.69 4.56 -2.11
C ASN A 108 -10.68 3.83 -1.21
N ILE A 109 -9.41 4.26 -1.22
CA ILE A 109 -8.36 3.70 -0.37
C ILE A 109 -8.68 3.93 1.11
N GLN A 110 -9.13 5.14 1.49
CA GLN A 110 -9.51 5.47 2.86
C GLN A 110 -10.59 4.51 3.40
N ILE A 111 -11.68 4.33 2.65
CA ILE A 111 -12.80 3.46 3.04
C ILE A 111 -12.36 2.01 3.10
N ALA A 112 -11.55 1.55 2.14
CA ALA A 112 -11.03 0.18 2.13
C ALA A 112 -10.11 -0.08 3.33
N CYS A 113 -9.20 0.82 3.67
CA CYS A 113 -8.33 0.71 4.85
C CYS A 113 -9.14 0.69 6.15
N TRP A 114 -10.17 1.54 6.27
CA TRP A 114 -11.10 1.49 7.41
C TRP A 114 -11.80 0.13 7.51
N TYR A 115 -12.30 -0.40 6.39
CA TYR A 115 -13.01 -1.67 6.38
C TYR A 115 -12.09 -2.85 6.71
N LEU A 116 -10.84 -2.83 6.21
CA LEU A 116 -9.81 -3.81 6.56
C LEU A 116 -9.49 -3.79 8.05
N GLN A 117 -9.34 -2.60 8.65
CA GLN A 117 -9.09 -2.50 10.08
C GLN A 117 -10.23 -3.12 10.89
N LYS A 118 -11.48 -2.75 10.57
CA LYS A 118 -12.68 -3.31 11.20
C LYS A 118 -12.72 -4.84 11.05
N ALA A 119 -12.45 -5.35 9.85
CA ALA A 119 -12.40 -6.78 9.56
C ALA A 119 -11.27 -7.53 10.31
N GLY A 120 -10.22 -6.82 10.73
CA GLY A 120 -9.10 -7.38 11.46
C GLY A 120 -9.17 -7.22 12.98
N ASP A 121 -10.16 -6.49 13.51
CA ASP A 121 -10.24 -6.19 14.94
C ASP A 121 -10.52 -7.44 15.78
N ASP A 122 -11.39 -8.33 15.29
CA ASP A 122 -11.71 -9.61 15.95
C ASP A 122 -10.54 -10.60 15.94
N TYR A 123 -9.47 -10.31 15.18
CA TYR A 123 -8.38 -11.25 14.91
C TYR A 123 -6.99 -10.72 15.32
N ARG A 124 -6.91 -9.63 16.10
CA ARG A 124 -5.63 -8.99 16.48
C ARG A 124 -4.61 -9.95 17.06
N GLU A 125 -5.04 -10.81 17.98
CA GLU A 125 -4.19 -11.79 18.66
C GLU A 125 -4.21 -13.18 17.99
N THR A 126 -4.81 -13.31 16.81
CA THR A 126 -4.97 -14.59 16.12
C THR A 126 -3.88 -14.77 15.05
N PRO A 127 -3.14 -15.90 15.03
CA PRO A 127 -2.16 -16.18 13.99
C PRO A 127 -2.78 -16.15 12.59
N GLY A 128 -2.19 -15.44 11.64
CA GLY A 128 -2.75 -15.28 10.30
C GLY A 128 -3.92 -14.30 10.26
N ARG A 129 -3.80 -13.18 10.99
CA ARG A 129 -4.77 -12.07 10.99
C ARG A 129 -5.08 -11.58 9.57
N GLU A 130 -4.05 -11.42 8.74
CA GLU A 130 -4.17 -10.91 7.38
C GLU A 130 -5.02 -11.83 6.50
N ALA A 131 -4.88 -13.15 6.64
CA ALA A 131 -5.71 -14.10 5.90
C ALA A 131 -7.21 -13.93 6.20
N ARG A 132 -7.54 -13.67 7.48
CA ARG A 132 -8.92 -13.47 7.95
C ARG A 132 -9.47 -12.12 7.53
N MET A 133 -8.65 -11.07 7.60
CA MET A 133 -8.99 -9.74 7.06
C MET A 133 -9.36 -9.84 5.58
N LEU A 134 -8.52 -10.50 4.77
CA LEU A 134 -8.74 -10.66 3.34
C LEU A 134 -9.98 -11.52 3.05
N ALA A 135 -10.20 -12.58 3.81
CA ALA A 135 -11.39 -13.42 3.69
C ALA A 135 -12.67 -12.63 4.02
N ALA A 136 -12.66 -11.83 5.09
CA ALA A 136 -13.77 -10.98 5.48
C ALA A 136 -14.02 -9.87 4.45
N TYR A 137 -12.95 -9.27 3.90
CA TYR A 137 -13.03 -8.25 2.86
C TYR A 137 -13.71 -8.79 1.59
N ASN A 138 -13.31 -9.99 1.14
CA ASN A 138 -13.80 -10.58 -0.11
C ASN A 138 -15.16 -11.28 0.02
N ALA A 139 -15.39 -12.01 1.11
CA ALA A 139 -16.54 -12.90 1.26
C ALA A 139 -17.52 -12.48 2.37
N GLY A 140 -17.21 -11.42 3.11
CA GLY A 140 -17.99 -10.89 4.22
C GLY A 140 -17.54 -11.42 5.60
N PRO A 141 -17.70 -10.61 6.67
CA PRO A 141 -17.27 -10.98 8.03
C PRO A 141 -17.90 -12.27 8.55
N SER A 142 -19.18 -12.54 8.26
CA SER A 142 -19.87 -13.75 8.72
C SER A 142 -19.19 -15.02 8.20
N ARG A 143 -18.83 -15.08 6.92
CA ARG A 143 -18.13 -16.25 6.35
C ARG A 143 -16.73 -16.41 6.93
N ALA A 144 -16.00 -15.32 7.09
CA ALA A 144 -14.68 -15.37 7.72
C ALA A 144 -14.76 -15.89 9.17
N ALA A 145 -15.78 -15.45 9.92
CA ALA A 145 -16.04 -15.96 11.28
C ALA A 145 -16.39 -17.46 11.27
N ASP A 146 -17.20 -17.90 10.31
CA ASP A 146 -17.54 -19.32 10.16
C ASP A 146 -16.32 -20.19 9.85
N TRP A 147 -15.46 -19.78 8.90
CA TRP A 147 -14.22 -20.49 8.60
C TRP A 147 -13.22 -20.45 9.77
N ASN A 148 -13.24 -19.40 10.60
CA ASN A 148 -12.40 -19.28 11.78
C ASN A 148 -12.89 -20.08 13.00
N ARG A 149 -14.14 -20.58 12.98
CA ARG A 149 -14.77 -21.22 14.13
C ARG A 149 -14.01 -22.48 14.57
N VAL A 150 -13.61 -22.54 15.82
CA VAL A 150 -13.00 -23.73 16.45
C VAL A 150 -13.87 -24.20 17.62
N GLU A 151 -13.67 -25.44 18.05
CA GLU A 151 -14.34 -25.98 19.23
C GLU A 151 -13.93 -25.20 20.50
N ALA A 152 -14.82 -25.15 21.49
CA ALA A 152 -14.54 -24.47 22.75
C ALA A 152 -13.30 -25.09 23.43
N GLY A 153 -12.32 -24.25 23.78
CA GLY A 153 -11.06 -24.68 24.39
C GLY A 153 -10.00 -25.17 23.40
N ALA A 154 -10.30 -25.27 22.10
CA ALA A 154 -9.30 -25.57 21.09
C ALA A 154 -8.38 -24.37 20.84
N ARG A 155 -7.14 -24.63 20.42
CA ARG A 155 -6.23 -23.56 20.00
C ARG A 155 -6.77 -22.84 18.75
N PRO A 156 -6.42 -21.55 18.55
CA PRO A 156 -6.69 -20.87 17.29
C PRO A 156 -6.06 -21.59 16.09
N LEU A 157 -6.71 -21.49 14.94
CA LEU A 157 -6.14 -21.97 13.68
C LEU A 157 -4.93 -21.11 13.31
N ASN A 158 -3.86 -21.75 12.83
CA ASN A 158 -2.83 -21.02 12.12
C ASN A 158 -3.34 -20.54 10.75
N GLU A 159 -2.51 -19.79 10.04
CA GLU A 159 -2.88 -19.20 8.76
C GLU A 159 -3.24 -20.27 7.69
N GLN A 160 -2.44 -21.33 7.57
CA GLN A 160 -2.66 -22.37 6.55
C GLN A 160 -3.92 -23.19 6.86
N GLU A 161 -4.17 -23.49 8.13
CA GLU A 161 -5.37 -24.18 8.59
C GLU A 161 -6.64 -23.36 8.32
N PHE A 162 -6.59 -22.04 8.56
CA PHE A 162 -7.70 -21.15 8.21
C PHE A 162 -7.94 -21.12 6.69
N ILE A 163 -6.89 -20.92 5.89
CA ILE A 163 -7.01 -20.87 4.42
C ILE A 163 -7.60 -22.17 3.85
N ALA A 164 -7.22 -23.33 4.42
CA ALA A 164 -7.75 -24.62 3.99
C ALA A 164 -9.28 -24.70 4.14
N ARG A 165 -9.84 -24.05 5.17
CA ARG A 165 -11.28 -24.05 5.47
C ARG A 165 -12.13 -23.13 4.59
N ILE A 166 -11.53 -22.22 3.82
CA ILE A 166 -12.24 -21.31 2.92
C ILE A 166 -12.88 -22.09 1.77
N ASP A 167 -14.12 -22.53 1.93
CA ASP A 167 -14.81 -23.41 0.97
C ASP A 167 -15.10 -22.76 -0.39
N ILE A 168 -15.17 -21.42 -0.46
CA ILE A 168 -15.31 -20.66 -1.71
C ILE A 168 -13.96 -20.63 -2.47
N PRO A 169 -13.84 -21.30 -3.64
CA PRO A 169 -12.55 -21.40 -4.33
C PRO A 169 -11.96 -20.06 -4.77
N SER A 170 -12.80 -19.14 -5.24
CA SER A 170 -12.38 -17.79 -5.65
C SER A 170 -11.86 -16.97 -4.47
N THR A 171 -12.49 -17.05 -3.30
CA THR A 171 -12.00 -16.38 -2.08
C THR A 171 -10.69 -16.99 -1.60
N ARG A 172 -10.54 -18.33 -1.64
CA ARG A 172 -9.27 -18.97 -1.30
C ARG A 172 -8.14 -18.52 -2.23
N ALA A 173 -8.40 -18.44 -3.54
CA ALA A 173 -7.44 -17.94 -4.52
C ALA A 173 -7.09 -16.47 -4.27
N TYR A 174 -8.09 -15.63 -3.97
CA TYR A 174 -7.91 -14.21 -3.62
C TYR A 174 -6.97 -14.04 -2.41
N VAL A 175 -7.27 -14.72 -1.31
CA VAL A 175 -6.46 -14.66 -0.06
C VAL A 175 -5.03 -15.13 -0.33
N THR A 176 -4.86 -16.28 -0.99
CA THR A 176 -3.53 -16.85 -1.25
C THR A 176 -2.70 -16.00 -2.22
N SER A 177 -3.31 -15.46 -3.27
CA SER A 177 -2.66 -14.57 -4.23
C SER A 177 -2.13 -13.30 -3.55
N ILE A 178 -2.98 -12.63 -2.77
CA ILE A 178 -2.62 -11.39 -2.08
C ILE A 178 -1.54 -11.63 -1.02
N LEU A 179 -1.68 -12.66 -0.18
CA LEU A 179 -0.65 -12.97 0.82
C LEU A 179 0.70 -13.31 0.17
N GLY A 180 0.68 -14.05 -0.94
CA GLY A 180 1.89 -14.33 -1.72
C GLY A 180 2.54 -13.04 -2.25
N ARG A 181 1.75 -12.11 -2.80
CA ARG A 181 2.23 -10.81 -3.27
C ARG A 181 2.77 -9.95 -2.12
N TYR A 182 2.00 -9.81 -1.05
CA TYR A 182 2.33 -9.04 0.14
C TYR A 182 3.69 -9.48 0.72
N ARG A 183 3.92 -10.79 0.87
CA ARG A 183 5.21 -11.31 1.35
C ARG A 183 6.38 -10.97 0.42
N ARG A 184 6.19 -11.05 -0.89
CA ARG A 184 7.24 -10.68 -1.86
C ARG A 184 7.58 -9.20 -1.77
N VAL A 185 6.56 -8.34 -1.71
CA VAL A 185 6.75 -6.88 -1.58
C VAL A 185 7.46 -6.54 -0.28
N LYS A 186 6.98 -7.08 0.85
CA LYS A 186 7.56 -6.85 2.17
C LYS A 186 9.01 -7.31 2.26
N SER A 187 9.32 -8.50 1.72
CA SER A 187 10.69 -9.01 1.66
C SER A 187 11.61 -8.14 0.80
N ALA A 188 11.11 -7.64 -0.34
CA ALA A 188 11.87 -6.75 -1.21
C ALA A 188 12.20 -5.41 -0.52
N ARG A 189 11.25 -4.82 0.23
CA ARG A 189 11.50 -3.62 1.04
C ARG A 189 12.48 -3.87 2.18
N SER A 190 12.34 -4.98 2.91
CA SER A 190 13.30 -5.31 3.97
C SER A 190 14.72 -5.45 3.43
N ASN A 191 14.88 -6.11 2.29
CA ASN A 191 16.18 -6.28 1.65
C ASN A 191 16.77 -4.94 1.14
N SER A 192 15.95 -4.02 0.64
CA SER A 192 16.42 -2.70 0.22
C SER A 192 16.86 -1.83 1.40
N LEU A 193 16.15 -1.90 2.53
CA LEU A 193 16.53 -1.20 3.77
C LEU A 193 17.86 -1.74 4.33
N VAL A 194 18.02 -3.07 4.40
CA VAL A 194 19.28 -3.70 4.86
C VAL A 194 20.44 -3.31 3.94
N ARG A 195 20.24 -3.34 2.61
CA ARG A 195 21.27 -2.94 1.65
C ARG A 195 21.60 -1.44 1.73
N GLY A 196 20.59 -0.60 1.96
CA GLY A 196 20.75 0.85 2.17
C GLY A 196 21.47 1.21 3.47
N GLN A 197 21.35 0.40 4.52
CA GLN A 197 22.09 0.58 5.78
C GLN A 197 23.48 -0.08 5.79
N SER A 198 23.74 -1.04 4.91
CA SER A 198 25.03 -1.78 4.85
C SER A 198 26.23 -1.02 4.24
N LYS A 199 26.18 0.32 4.13
CA LYS A 199 27.32 1.13 3.69
C LYS A 199 27.55 2.33 4.63
N PRO A 200 28.49 2.26 5.60
CA PRO A 200 29.24 3.44 5.98
C PRO A 200 30.25 3.66 4.85
N ALA A 201 29.97 4.61 3.96
CA ALA A 201 31.06 5.19 3.18
C ALA A 201 31.92 5.95 4.19
N ASN A 202 33.15 5.47 4.35
CA ASN A 202 34.23 6.18 5.02
C ASN A 202 34.40 7.53 4.31
N ILE A 203 33.66 8.56 4.76
CA ILE A 203 33.91 9.94 4.40
C ILE A 203 35.14 10.32 5.24
N PRO A 204 36.30 10.62 4.64
CA PRO A 204 37.40 11.16 5.41
C PRO A 204 36.91 12.41 6.12
N ALA A 205 37.16 12.51 7.43
CA ALA A 205 36.80 13.66 8.23
C ALA A 205 37.22 14.95 7.48
N ILE A 206 36.26 15.84 7.26
CA ILE A 206 36.55 17.19 6.80
C ILE A 206 37.40 17.83 7.91
N PRO A 207 38.60 18.37 7.62
CA PRO A 207 39.39 19.06 8.63
C PRO A 207 38.57 20.20 9.22
N ASP A 208 38.60 20.31 10.54
CA ASP A 208 37.82 21.28 11.31
C ASP A 208 37.88 22.68 10.67
N ALA A 209 36.70 23.23 10.37
CA ALA A 209 36.51 24.55 9.78
C ALA A 209 36.84 25.71 10.75
N GLU A 210 37.68 25.45 11.76
CA GLU A 210 38.08 26.42 12.77
C GLU A 210 39.38 27.16 12.41
N ASN A 211 40.06 26.77 11.31
CA ASN A 211 41.35 27.36 10.92
C ASN A 211 41.36 28.19 9.62
N LEU A 212 40.20 28.48 9.02
CA LEU A 212 40.13 29.24 7.76
C LEU A 212 39.89 30.76 7.92
N TYR A 213 39.56 31.25 9.13
CA TYR A 213 39.43 32.69 9.39
C TYR A 213 40.67 33.33 10.05
N SER A 214 41.66 32.53 10.46
CA SER A 214 42.92 32.99 11.06
C SER A 214 43.92 33.56 10.04
N SER A 215 43.67 33.41 8.72
CA SER A 215 44.63 33.83 7.67
C SER A 215 44.22 35.06 6.84
N LEU A 216 43.09 35.71 7.15
CA LEU A 216 42.64 36.94 6.46
C LEU A 216 42.86 38.23 7.26
N GLY A 217 43.86 38.24 8.15
CA GLY A 217 44.14 39.38 9.02
C GLY A 217 45.63 39.75 9.13
N SER A 218 46.30 40.15 8.03
CA SER A 218 47.47 41.04 8.09
C SER A 218 47.94 41.56 6.72
N ALA A 219 47.11 42.35 6.04
CA ALA A 219 47.59 43.06 4.85
C ALA A 219 46.87 44.40 4.61
N ASN A 220 46.90 45.32 5.58
CA ASN A 220 46.98 46.76 5.26
C ASN A 220 47.38 47.63 6.47
N ARG A 221 48.67 47.69 6.79
CA ARG A 221 49.28 48.82 7.53
C ARG A 221 50.73 48.98 7.08
N ARG A 222 50.94 49.83 6.08
CA ARG A 222 52.08 50.75 5.97
C ARG A 222 51.97 51.58 4.69
N GLY A 223 51.83 52.91 4.84
CA GLY A 223 52.21 53.84 3.79
C GLY A 223 51.38 55.11 3.61
N ARG A 224 51.33 56.01 4.60
CA ARG A 224 51.61 57.46 4.39
C ARG A 224 51.54 58.26 5.69
N ASN A 225 52.73 58.54 6.24
CA ASN A 225 53.10 59.84 6.80
C ASN A 225 54.26 60.33 5.92
N GLN A 226 53.96 61.20 4.97
CA GLN A 226 54.73 62.37 4.53
C GLN A 226 53.73 63.28 3.82
#